data_AF-A0A849C501-F1
#
_entry.id   AF-A0A849C501-F1
#
_cell.length_a   1.000
_cell.length_b   1.000
_cell.length_c   1.000
_cell.angle_alpha   90.00
_cell.angle_beta   90.00
_cell.angle_gamma   90.00
#
_symmetry.space_group_name_H-M   'P 1'
#
loop_
_entity.id
_entity.type
_entity.pdbx_description
1 polymer ?
#
loop_
_entity_poly.entity_id
_entity_poly.type
_entity_poly.pdbx_seq_one_letter_code
_entity_poly.pdbx_strand_id
1 'polypeptide(L)'
;MTDAEPAWLPCARAALGEAIAGDHVQAARHIVRMINVDDVGTALIGAPLMWIDTLFTTVGRPPTPTYVPVFVAGASPDQLWALRMVAARANGDMDAARKLFAEAASADSDYLTERLMALLALVAMKLGGRL
;
A
#
# COMPACT_ATOMS: atom_id res chain seq x y z
N MET A 1 17.84 20.71 8.85
CA MET A 1 17.91 19.30 9.29
C MET A 1 17.89 18.47 8.03
N THR A 2 18.92 17.69 7.75
CA THR A 2 18.85 16.68 6.69
C THR A 2 17.84 15.64 7.17
N ASP A 3 16.67 15.57 6.56
CA ASP A 3 15.69 14.51 6.81
C ASP A 3 16.36 13.19 6.48
N ALA A 4 16.85 12.51 7.51
CA ALA A 4 17.43 11.19 7.36
C ALA A 4 16.33 10.26 6.82
N GLU A 5 16.67 9.51 5.78
CA GLU A 5 15.75 8.57 5.17
C GLU A 5 15.23 7.57 6.24
N PRO A 6 13.91 7.30 6.31
CA PRO A 6 13.38 6.36 7.27
C PRO A 6 14.05 4.99 7.14
N ALA A 7 14.43 4.36 8.26
CA ALA A 7 15.18 3.10 8.25
C ALA A 7 14.46 1.94 7.53
N TRP A 8 13.12 1.98 7.46
CA TRP A 8 12.31 1.00 6.75
C TRP A 8 12.36 1.15 5.21
N LEU A 9 12.66 2.36 4.71
CA LEU A 9 12.50 2.72 3.30
C LEU A 9 13.43 1.92 2.36
N PRO A 10 14.72 1.70 2.67
CA PRO A 10 15.58 0.82 1.86
C PRO A 10 15.05 -0.62 1.77
N CYS A 11 14.54 -1.16 2.89
CA CYS A 11 13.98 -2.50 2.91
C CYS A 11 12.69 -2.60 2.07
N ALA A 12 11.83 -1.58 2.14
CA ALA A 12 10.61 -1.53 1.35
C ALA A 12 10.90 -1.42 -0.16
N ARG A 13 11.92 -0.64 -0.56
CA ARG A 13 12.34 -0.57 -1.98
C ARG A 13 12.93 -1.90 -2.47
N ALA A 14 13.80 -2.52 -1.67
CA ALA A 14 14.38 -3.81 -2.01
C ALA A 14 13.30 -4.90 -2.12
N ALA A 15 12.34 -4.95 -1.19
CA ALA A 15 11.22 -5.88 -1.26
C ALA A 15 10.43 -5.73 -2.57
N LEU A 16 10.18 -4.49 -3.01
CA LEU A 16 9.51 -4.22 -4.27
C LEU A 16 10.34 -4.65 -5.48
N GLY A 17 11.64 -4.33 -5.51
CA GLY A 17 12.54 -4.71 -6.60
C GLY A 17 12.59 -6.23 -6.81
N GLU A 18 12.73 -6.99 -5.72
CA GLU A 18 12.74 -8.45 -5.77
C GLU A 18 11.37 -9.02 -6.18
N ALA A 19 10.27 -8.42 -5.70
CA ALA A 19 8.93 -8.83 -6.09
C ALA A 19 8.67 -8.63 -7.60
N ILE A 20 9.15 -7.53 -8.18
CA ILE A 20 9.08 -7.26 -9.63
C ILE A 20 9.94 -8.25 -10.42
N ALA A 21 11.12 -8.62 -9.89
CA ALA A 21 11.99 -9.62 -10.50
C ALA A 21 11.47 -11.07 -10.37
N GLY A 22 10.40 -11.29 -9.60
CA GLY A 22 9.82 -12.61 -9.35
C GLY A 22 10.52 -13.40 -8.22
N ASP A 23 11.47 -12.81 -7.50
CA ASP A 23 12.11 -13.43 -6.34
C ASP A 23 11.29 -13.16 -5.06
N HIS A 24 10.22 -13.94 -4.90
CA HIS A 24 9.33 -13.82 -3.76
C HIS A 24 9.99 -14.15 -2.42
N VAL A 25 11.05 -14.97 -2.41
CA VAL A 25 11.77 -15.36 -1.19
C VAL A 25 12.60 -14.19 -0.67
N GLN A 26 13.33 -13.50 -1.56
CA GLN A 26 14.07 -12.30 -1.18
C GLN A 26 13.14 -11.14 -0.84
N ALA A 27 12.04 -10.97 -1.60
CA ALA A 27 11.02 -9.98 -1.27
C ALA A 27 10.50 -10.17 0.17
N ALA A 28 10.14 -11.40 0.54
CA ALA A 28 9.68 -11.72 1.89
C ALA A 28 10.74 -11.43 2.97
N ARG A 29 12.03 -11.72 2.72
CA ARG A 29 13.12 -11.40 3.65
C ARG A 29 13.26 -9.89 3.88
N HIS A 30 13.12 -9.09 2.83
CA HIS A 30 13.16 -7.63 2.94
C HIS A 30 11.94 -7.10 3.70
N ILE A 31 10.75 -7.68 3.51
CA ILE A 31 9.57 -7.35 4.33
C ILE A 31 9.80 -7.70 5.80
N VAL A 32 10.36 -8.87 6.10
CA VAL A 32 10.69 -9.27 7.48
C VAL A 32 11.71 -8.31 8.12
N ARG A 33 12.72 -7.86 7.37
CA ARG A 33 13.67 -6.84 7.88
C ARG A 33 12.99 -5.50 8.10
N MET A 34 12.09 -5.11 7.21
CA MET A 34 11.31 -3.87 7.30
C MET A 34 10.39 -3.82 8.53
N ILE A 35 9.81 -4.96 8.96
CA ILE A 35 8.98 -5.01 10.18
C ILE A 35 9.81 -5.15 11.46
N ASN A 36 11.13 -5.33 11.37
CA ASN A 36 12.02 -5.48 12.52
C ASN A 36 12.82 -4.20 12.82
N VAL A 37 12.62 -3.11 12.07
CA VAL A 37 13.16 -1.79 12.44
C VAL A 37 12.26 -1.14 13.50
N ASP A 38 12.85 -0.26 14.32
CA ASP A 38 12.23 0.36 15.51
C ASP A 38 10.92 1.15 15.26
N ASP A 39 10.51 1.30 14.00
CA ASP A 39 9.33 2.05 13.56
C ASP A 39 8.40 1.22 12.67
N VAL A 40 7.95 0.08 13.22
CA VAL A 40 7.08 -0.89 12.53
C VAL A 40 5.76 -0.25 12.08
N GLY A 41 5.19 0.62 12.91
CA GLY A 41 3.94 1.32 12.58
C GLY A 41 4.08 2.15 11.32
N THR A 42 5.09 3.02 11.25
CA THR A 42 5.33 3.84 10.05
C THR A 42 5.73 2.98 8.85
N ALA A 43 6.48 1.90 9.06
CA ALA A 43 6.86 0.97 7.99
C ALA A 43 5.65 0.27 7.35
N LEU A 44 4.73 -0.23 8.16
CA LEU A 44 3.51 -0.93 7.71
C LEU A 44 2.55 -0.01 6.95
N ILE A 45 2.65 1.30 7.14
CA ILE A 45 1.82 2.30 6.45
C ILE A 45 2.55 2.84 5.21
N GLY A 46 3.80 3.25 5.39
CA GLY A 46 4.58 3.92 4.37
C GLY A 46 4.95 3.02 3.19
N ALA A 47 5.26 1.75 3.46
CA ALA A 47 5.66 0.82 2.41
C ALA A 47 4.53 0.50 1.41
N PRO A 48 3.30 0.11 1.85
CA PRO A 48 2.18 -0.09 0.92
C PRO A 48 1.88 1.15 0.06
N LEU A 49 1.89 2.35 0.66
CA LEU A 49 1.62 3.60 -0.07
C LEU A 49 2.68 3.87 -1.15
N MET A 50 3.96 3.64 -0.82
CA MET A 50 5.05 3.77 -1.78
C MET A 50 4.95 2.74 -2.92
N TRP A 51 4.56 1.51 -2.62
CA TRP A 51 4.38 0.47 -3.64
C TRP A 51 3.21 0.79 -4.58
N ILE A 52 2.12 1.37 -4.07
CA ILE A 52 1.01 1.87 -4.89
C ILE A 52 1.47 2.98 -5.82
N ASP A 53 2.23 3.95 -5.32
CA ASP A 53 2.75 5.01 -6.17
C ASP A 53 3.65 4.45 -7.27
N THR A 54 4.49 3.49 -6.92
CA THR A 54 5.38 2.83 -7.89
C THR A 54 4.59 2.05 -8.94
N LEU A 55 3.51 1.38 -8.54
CA LEU A 55 2.57 0.77 -9.47
C LEU A 55 2.05 1.81 -10.47
N PHE A 56 1.58 2.97 -10.01
CA PHE A 56 1.10 4.04 -10.90
C PHE A 56 2.17 4.63 -11.81
N THR A 57 3.44 4.70 -11.37
CA THR A 57 4.53 5.08 -12.27
C THR A 57 4.78 4.05 -13.37
N THR A 58 4.49 2.77 -13.10
CA THR A 58 4.73 1.67 -14.04
C THR A 58 3.56 1.49 -15.02
N VAL A 59 2.31 1.52 -14.54
CA VAL A 59 1.12 1.29 -15.35
C VAL A 59 0.51 2.56 -15.94
N GLY A 60 0.98 3.73 -15.49
CA GLY A 60 0.37 5.02 -15.79
C GLY A 60 -0.84 5.31 -14.91
N ARG A 61 -1.10 6.60 -14.66
CA ARG A 61 -2.33 7.02 -13.98
C ARG A 61 -3.50 6.98 -14.95
N PRO A 62 -4.70 6.61 -14.50
CA PRO A 62 -5.88 6.68 -15.35
C PRO A 62 -6.12 8.15 -15.77
N PRO A 63 -6.47 8.40 -17.05
CA PRO A 63 -6.68 9.75 -17.57
C PRO A 63 -7.97 10.39 -17.02
N THR A 64 -8.89 9.56 -16.51
CA THR A 64 -10.13 9.98 -15.87
C THR A 64 -10.10 9.65 -14.38
N PRO A 65 -10.72 10.50 -13.53
CA PRO A 65 -10.83 10.21 -12.11
C PRO A 65 -11.49 8.85 -11.87
N THR A 66 -10.82 8.00 -11.11
CA THR A 66 -11.36 6.71 -10.69
C THR A 66 -12.30 6.93 -9.52
N TYR A 67 -13.56 6.53 -9.67
CA TYR A 67 -14.55 6.55 -8.62
C TYR A 67 -14.82 5.13 -8.13
N VAL A 68 -14.65 4.91 -6.82
CA VAL A 68 -15.06 3.68 -6.15
C VAL A 68 -16.29 4.02 -5.30
N PRO A 69 -17.45 3.41 -5.56
CA PRO A 69 -18.66 3.68 -4.78
C PRO A 69 -18.48 3.27 -3.32
N VAL A 70 -19.33 3.82 -2.43
CA VAL A 70 -19.33 3.49 -0.99
C VAL A 70 -19.84 2.07 -0.72
N PHE A 71 -20.38 1.40 -1.74
CA PHE A 71 -20.81 0.01 -1.67
C PHE A 71 -20.56 -0.68 -3.00
N VAL A 72 -19.96 -1.87 -2.94
CA VAL A 72 -19.80 -2.79 -4.07
C VAL A 72 -20.30 -4.15 -3.58
N ALA A 73 -21.29 -4.72 -4.27
CA ALA A 73 -21.85 -6.01 -3.89
C ALA A 73 -20.75 -7.09 -3.92
N GLY A 74 -20.59 -7.82 -2.82
CA GLY A 74 -19.58 -8.87 -2.68
C GLY A 74 -18.18 -8.41 -2.27
N ALA A 75 -17.92 -7.10 -2.14
CA ALA A 75 -16.67 -6.61 -1.56
C ALA A 75 -16.78 -6.54 -0.03
N SER A 76 -15.76 -7.06 0.67
CA SER A 76 -15.64 -6.83 2.11
C SER A 76 -15.33 -5.36 2.40
N PRO A 77 -15.58 -4.85 3.63
CA PRO A 77 -15.21 -3.50 4.03
C PRO A 77 -13.73 -3.16 3.76
N ASP A 78 -12.82 -4.12 3.93
CA ASP A 78 -11.38 -3.94 3.74
C ASP A 78 -11.00 -3.86 2.26
N GLN A 79 -11.62 -4.70 1.43
CA GLN A 79 -11.46 -4.64 -0.02
C GLN A 79 -11.97 -3.30 -0.55
N LEU A 80 -13.12 -2.86 -0.07
CA LEU A 80 -13.69 -1.58 -0.46
C LEU A 80 -12.80 -0.41 -0.02
N TRP A 81 -12.29 -0.45 1.21
CA TRP A 81 -11.33 0.54 1.70
C TRP A 81 -10.07 0.55 0.85
N ALA A 82 -9.50 -0.61 0.53
CA ALA A 82 -8.29 -0.73 -0.27
C ALA A 82 -8.50 -0.19 -1.69
N LEU A 83 -9.65 -0.48 -2.31
CA LEU A 83 -10.02 0.09 -3.61
C LEU A 83 -10.17 1.62 -3.54
N ARG A 84 -10.81 2.15 -2.50
CA ARG A 84 -10.93 3.60 -2.29
C ARG A 84 -9.57 4.27 -2.06
N MET A 85 -8.65 3.60 -1.36
CA MET A 85 -7.28 4.06 -1.16
C MET A 85 -6.53 4.13 -2.50
N VAL A 86 -6.59 3.05 -3.30
CA VAL A 86 -5.99 3.02 -4.64
C VAL A 86 -6.58 4.11 -5.53
N ALA A 87 -7.90 4.32 -5.51
CA ALA A 87 -8.55 5.37 -6.29
C ALA A 87 -8.14 6.78 -5.85
N ALA A 88 -8.06 7.06 -4.55
CA ALA A 88 -7.58 8.33 -4.03
C ALA A 88 -6.15 8.62 -4.50
N ARG A 89 -5.26 7.62 -4.43
CA ARG A 89 -3.88 7.73 -4.91
C ARG A 89 -3.78 7.90 -6.43
N ALA A 90 -4.59 7.15 -7.19
CA ALA A 90 -4.66 7.26 -8.65
C ALA A 90 -5.04 8.69 -9.08
N ASN A 91 -6.02 9.28 -8.38
CA ASN A 91 -6.51 10.63 -8.64
C ASN A 91 -5.57 11.73 -8.13
N GLY A 92 -4.51 11.39 -7.38
CA GLY A 92 -3.67 12.37 -6.69
C GLY A 92 -4.36 13.07 -5.52
N ASP A 93 -5.48 12.55 -5.04
CA ASP A 93 -6.25 13.09 -3.92
C ASP A 93 -5.62 12.65 -2.59
N MET A 94 -4.58 13.39 -2.18
CA MET A 94 -3.84 13.12 -0.95
C MET A 94 -4.68 13.33 0.31
N ASP A 95 -5.70 14.18 0.25
CA ASP A 95 -6.59 14.45 1.38
C ASP A 95 -7.58 13.30 1.59
N ALA A 96 -8.15 12.75 0.52
CA ALA A 96 -8.98 11.55 0.60
C ALA A 96 -8.18 10.35 1.10
N ALA A 97 -6.96 10.15 0.60
CA ALA A 97 -6.06 9.09 1.07
C ALA A 97 -5.76 9.26 2.57
N ARG A 98 -5.45 10.49 3.02
CA ARG A 98 -5.19 10.78 4.44
C ARG A 98 -6.41 10.55 5.32
N LYS A 99 -7.60 10.93 4.87
CA LYS A 99 -8.87 10.68 5.59
C LYS A 99 -9.15 9.19 5.74
N LEU A 100 -9.02 8.41 4.64
CA LEU A 100 -9.17 6.96 4.66
C LEU A 100 -8.19 6.29 5.63
N PHE A 101 -6.95 6.79 5.65
CA PHE A 101 -5.93 6.32 6.56
C PHE A 101 -6.27 6.63 8.02
N ALA A 102 -6.61 7.89 8.33
CA ALA A 102 -7.00 8.30 9.67
C ALA A 102 -8.21 7.52 10.19
N GLU A 103 -9.21 7.28 9.34
CA GLU A 103 -10.38 6.45 9.66
C GLU A 103 -9.96 5.03 10.09
N ALA A 104 -9.10 4.38 9.30
CA ALA A 104 -8.61 3.04 9.61
C ALA A 104 -7.79 3.01 10.91
N ALA A 105 -6.88 3.98 11.09
CA ALA A 105 -6.01 4.07 12.24
C ALA A 105 -6.75 4.43 13.55
N SER A 106 -7.89 5.12 13.46
CA SER A 106 -8.69 5.53 14.62
C SER A 106 -9.62 4.46 15.19
N ALA A 107 -9.85 3.36 14.47
CA ALA A 107 -10.81 2.34 14.87
C ALA A 107 -10.21 1.31 15.82
N ASP A 108 -9.25 0.50 15.34
CA ASP A 108 -8.47 -0.46 16.11
C ASP A 108 -7.26 -0.94 15.27
N SER A 109 -6.23 -1.49 15.93
CA SER A 109 -5.03 -2.05 15.30
C SER A 109 -5.36 -3.22 14.37
N ASP A 110 -6.29 -4.10 14.76
CA ASP A 110 -6.70 -5.23 13.92
C ASP A 110 -7.40 -4.74 12.64
N TYR A 111 -8.25 -3.72 12.77
CA TYR A 111 -8.95 -3.10 11.66
C TYR A 111 -8.00 -2.42 10.65
N LEU A 112 -6.99 -1.72 11.16
CA LEU A 112 -5.94 -1.15 10.31
C LEU A 112 -5.14 -2.27 9.60
N THR A 113 -4.85 -3.36 10.31
CA THR A 113 -4.10 -4.49 9.75
C THR A 113 -4.86 -5.17 8.63
N GLU A 114 -6.15 -5.46 8.78
CA GLU A 114 -6.99 -6.06 7.75
C GLU A 114 -7.05 -5.21 6.47
N ARG A 115 -7.24 -3.90 6.63
CA ARG A 115 -7.23 -2.92 5.54
C ARG A 115 -5.90 -2.84 4.80
N LEU A 116 -4.79 -2.81 5.56
CA LEU A 116 -3.44 -2.82 4.98
C LEU A 116 -3.15 -4.14 4.27
N MET A 117 -3.59 -5.27 4.82
CA MET A 117 -3.44 -6.59 4.19
C MET A 117 -4.23 -6.68 2.87
N ALA A 118 -5.47 -6.18 2.83
CA ALA A 118 -6.25 -6.10 1.59
C ALA A 118 -5.55 -5.22 0.54
N LEU A 119 -4.99 -4.09 0.95
CA LEU A 119 -4.24 -3.19 0.09
C LEU A 119 -2.96 -3.84 -0.46
N LEU A 120 -2.20 -4.49 0.41
CA LEU A 120 -1.00 -5.23 0.06
C LEU A 120 -1.29 -6.38 -0.91
N ALA A 121 -2.38 -7.12 -0.69
CA ALA A 121 -2.81 -8.18 -1.59
C ALA A 121 -3.13 -7.63 -3.01
N LEU A 122 -3.85 -6.51 -3.11
CA LEU A 122 -4.12 -5.86 -4.40
C LEU A 122 -2.83 -5.43 -5.12
N VAL A 123 -1.92 -4.80 -4.39
CA VAL A 123 -0.61 -4.38 -4.90
C VAL A 123 0.19 -5.58 -5.39
N ALA A 124 0.30 -6.62 -4.57
CA ALA A 124 1.04 -7.83 -4.87
C ALA A 124 0.45 -8.59 -6.08
N MET A 125 -0.87 -8.70 -6.18
CA MET A 125 -1.52 -9.33 -7.34
C MET A 125 -1.22 -8.56 -8.64
N LYS A 126 -1.16 -7.22 -8.60
CA LYS A 126 -0.82 -6.45 -9.80
C LYS A 126 0.65 -6.59 -10.18
N LEU A 127 1.55 -6.47 -9.20
CA LEU A 127 2.99 -6.63 -9.43
C LEU A 127 3.35 -8.03 -9.91
N GLY A 128 2.67 -9.06 -9.40
CA GLY A 128 2.85 -10.45 -9.82
C GLY A 128 2.20 -10.81 -11.15
N GLY A 129 1.61 -9.86 -11.88
CA GLY A 129 0.97 -10.08 -13.18
C GLY A 129 -0.32 -10.91 -13.13
N ARG A 130 -0.97 -10.98 -11.96
CA ARG A 130 -2.19 -11.78 -11.72
C ARG A 130 -3.49 -10.94 -11.78
N LEU A 131 -3.41 -9.71 -12.29
CA LEU A 131 -4.52 -8.78 -12.52
C LEU A 131 -4.48 -8.16 -13.92
#